data_AF-A0AAW6UQR2-F1
#
_entry.id   AF-A0AAW6UQR2-F1
#
_cell.length_a   1.000
_cell.length_b   1.000
_cell.length_c   1.000
_cell.angle_alpha   90.00
_cell.angle_beta   90.00
_cell.angle_gamma   90.00
#
_symmetry.space_group_name_H-M   'P 1'
#
loop_
_entity.id
_entity.type
_entity.pdbx_description
1 polymer ?
#
loop_
_entity_poly.entity_id
_entity_poly.type
_entity_poly.pdbx_seq_one_letter_code
_entity_poly.pdbx_strand_id
1 'polypeptide(L)'
;MKFKALILTGLAGIALSACTSAPKIPQLETGVLQEVQNLEVYPDTANNKAKLTKFPGKCVIEFTGNMEAGKSIEQWAFKGLTLISGGSATFAKDGTSTANNFDLNAPEVQKNFLALRNHFHEDALTQCN
;
A
#
# COMPACT_ATOMS: atom_id res chain seq x y z
N MET A 1 27.26 -3.41 -73.33
CA MET A 1 27.49 -2.29 -72.39
C MET A 1 28.02 -2.86 -71.08
N LYS A 2 29.06 -2.23 -70.51
CA LYS A 2 29.89 -2.76 -69.42
C LYS A 2 29.24 -2.48 -68.06
N PHE A 3 28.82 -3.51 -67.32
CA PHE A 3 28.42 -3.37 -65.91
C PHE A 3 29.65 -3.51 -65.02
N LYS A 4 30.16 -2.39 -64.52
CA LYS A 4 31.04 -2.34 -63.35
C LYS A 4 30.22 -1.84 -62.17
N ALA A 5 29.88 -2.72 -61.24
CA ALA A 5 29.36 -2.33 -59.94
C ALA A 5 29.72 -3.42 -58.93
N LEU A 6 30.75 -3.15 -58.13
CA LEU A 6 31.01 -3.91 -56.91
C LEU A 6 31.52 -2.89 -55.89
N ILE A 7 30.58 -2.23 -55.22
CA ILE A 7 30.84 -1.43 -54.03
C ILE A 7 30.64 -2.37 -52.85
N LEU A 8 31.75 -2.86 -52.33
CA LEU A 8 31.86 -3.60 -51.08
C LEU A 8 32.21 -2.59 -49.99
N THR A 9 31.31 -2.36 -49.04
CA THR A 9 31.65 -1.89 -47.68
C THR A 9 30.42 -2.05 -46.80
N GLY A 10 30.31 -3.24 -46.20
CA GLY A 10 29.41 -3.47 -45.08
C GLY A 10 30.03 -2.86 -43.83
N LEU A 11 29.35 -1.88 -43.24
CA LEU A 11 29.64 -1.42 -41.88
C LEU A 11 28.39 -1.71 -41.05
N ALA A 12 28.34 -2.91 -40.45
CA ALA A 12 27.33 -3.27 -39.48
C ALA A 12 27.57 -2.47 -38.19
N GLY A 13 26.89 -1.33 -38.06
CA GLY A 13 26.80 -0.60 -36.80
C GLY A 13 25.89 -1.35 -35.83
N ILE A 14 26.46 -2.20 -34.98
CA ILE A 14 25.74 -2.77 -33.84
C ILE A 14 25.70 -1.68 -32.76
N ALA A 15 24.68 -0.82 -32.83
CA ALA A 15 24.34 0.03 -31.70
C ALA A 15 23.70 -0.86 -30.63
N LEU A 16 24.48 -1.29 -29.63
CA LEU A 16 23.94 -1.89 -28.42
C LEU A 16 23.28 -0.76 -27.62
N SER A 17 21.98 -0.51 -27.84
CA SER A 17 21.20 0.23 -26.86
C SER A 17 21.04 -0.66 -25.64
N ALA A 18 21.92 -0.50 -24.66
CA ALA A 18 21.71 -1.04 -23.33
C ALA A 18 20.45 -0.38 -22.75
N CYS A 19 19.31 -1.03 -22.91
CA CYS A 19 18.10 -0.72 -22.16
C CYS A 19 18.40 -1.03 -20.69
N THR A 20 18.87 -0.03 -19.96
CA THR A 20 18.87 -0.04 -18.50
C THR A 20 17.41 0.06 -18.06
N SER A 21 16.71 -1.06 -18.03
CA SER A 21 15.51 -1.21 -17.22
C SER A 21 15.94 -1.01 -15.77
N ALA A 22 15.54 0.11 -15.17
CA ALA A 22 15.66 0.27 -13.72
C ALA A 22 15.07 -0.98 -13.07
N PRO A 23 15.76 -1.60 -12.08
CA PRO A 23 15.23 -2.77 -11.42
C PRO A 23 13.91 -2.37 -10.79
N LYS A 24 12.81 -2.88 -11.34
CA LYS A 24 11.51 -2.79 -10.69
C LYS A 24 11.67 -3.62 -9.44
N ILE A 25 11.84 -2.96 -8.28
CA ILE A 25 11.73 -3.62 -6.99
C ILE A 25 10.42 -4.40 -7.08
N PRO A 26 10.43 -5.73 -6.89
CA PRO A 26 9.19 -6.48 -6.79
C PRO A 26 8.45 -5.86 -5.60
N GLN A 27 7.48 -4.97 -5.86
CA GLN A 27 6.50 -4.66 -4.84
C GLN A 27 5.82 -5.99 -4.59
N LEU A 28 6.15 -6.57 -3.45
CA LEU A 28 5.45 -7.72 -2.90
C LEU A 28 4.00 -7.28 -2.66
N GLU A 29 3.17 -7.29 -3.71
CA GLU A 29 1.71 -7.30 -3.58
C GLU A 29 1.22 -8.71 -3.23
N THR A 30 2.11 -9.60 -2.80
CA THR A 30 1.74 -10.92 -2.30
C THR A 30 0.99 -10.75 -0.98
N GLY A 31 -0.31 -11.02 -1.03
CA GLY A 31 -1.19 -11.06 0.14
C GLY A 31 -2.17 -9.90 0.25
N VAL A 32 -2.16 -8.90 -0.64
CA VAL A 32 -3.21 -7.87 -0.63
C VAL A 32 -4.54 -8.52 -0.98
N LEU A 33 -5.52 -8.40 -0.09
CA LEU A 33 -6.85 -8.98 -0.26
C LEU A 33 -7.83 -7.98 -0.86
N GLN A 34 -7.76 -6.72 -0.43
CA GLN A 34 -8.68 -5.68 -0.87
C GLN A 34 -8.09 -4.29 -0.56
N GLU A 35 -8.39 -3.31 -1.41
CA GLU A 35 -8.28 -1.88 -1.10
C GLU A 35 -9.66 -1.24 -1.22
N VAL A 36 -10.00 -0.38 -0.27
CA VAL A 36 -11.23 0.42 -0.25
C VAL A 36 -10.87 1.90 -0.06
N GLN A 37 -11.71 2.80 -0.56
CA GLN A 37 -11.42 4.24 -0.61
C GLN A 37 -12.64 5.06 -0.20
N ASN A 38 -12.41 6.31 0.23
CA ASN A 38 -13.43 7.28 0.62
C ASN A 38 -14.37 6.74 1.71
N LEU A 39 -13.78 6.18 2.77
CA LEU A 39 -14.50 5.56 3.86
C LEU A 39 -15.07 6.62 4.81
N GLU A 40 -16.25 6.35 5.33
CA GLU A 40 -16.79 7.06 6.50
C GLU A 40 -16.12 6.51 7.76
N VAL A 41 -15.21 7.29 8.33
CA VAL A 41 -14.38 6.92 9.48
C VAL A 41 -14.23 8.11 10.43
N TYR A 42 -13.88 7.84 11.69
CA TYR A 42 -13.61 8.86 12.70
C TYR A 42 -12.12 8.86 13.08
N PRO A 43 -11.46 10.03 13.18
CA PRO A 43 -11.95 11.35 12.78
C PRO A 43 -12.16 11.46 11.26
N ASP A 44 -12.93 12.46 10.84
CA ASP A 44 -13.22 12.67 9.41
C ASP A 44 -11.93 12.96 8.62
N THR A 45 -11.79 12.31 7.48
CA THR A 45 -10.62 12.42 6.61
C THR A 45 -11.03 12.52 5.15
N ALA A 46 -10.27 13.28 4.35
CA ALA A 46 -10.48 13.43 2.92
C ALA A 46 -9.66 12.41 2.11
N ASN A 47 -10.24 11.89 1.03
CA ASN A 47 -9.58 10.96 0.10
C ASN A 47 -8.85 9.82 0.82
N ASN A 48 -9.47 9.29 1.87
CA ASN A 48 -8.87 8.25 2.67
C ASN A 48 -8.94 6.90 1.95
N LYS A 49 -8.10 5.97 2.37
CA LYS A 49 -8.11 4.60 1.86
C LYS A 49 -7.65 3.62 2.92
N ALA A 50 -8.09 2.37 2.79
CA ALA A 50 -7.65 1.27 3.62
C ALA A 50 -7.29 0.06 2.76
N LYS A 51 -6.13 -0.55 3.05
CA LYS A 51 -5.65 -1.76 2.37
C LYS A 51 -5.61 -2.91 3.35
N LEU A 52 -6.33 -3.99 3.05
CA LEU A 52 -6.29 -5.25 3.79
C LEU A 52 -5.25 -6.18 3.17
N THR A 53 -4.30 -6.63 3.97
CA THR A 53 -3.21 -7.53 3.55
C THR A 53 -3.12 -8.73 4.48
N LYS A 54 -3.05 -9.93 3.91
CA LYS A 54 -2.82 -11.18 4.59
C LYS A 54 -1.33 -11.45 4.78
N PHE A 55 -0.98 -11.79 6.00
CA PHE A 55 0.34 -12.29 6.39
C PHE A 55 0.20 -13.67 7.04
N PRO A 56 1.30 -14.43 7.20
CA PRO A 56 1.27 -15.65 7.99
C PRO A 56 0.75 -15.39 9.41
N GLY A 57 -0.39 -15.99 9.75
CA GLY A 57 -0.98 -15.95 11.09
C GLY A 57 -1.74 -14.66 11.47
N LYS A 58 -1.85 -13.67 10.58
CA LYS A 58 -2.59 -12.42 10.83
C LYS A 58 -2.95 -11.67 9.55
N CYS A 59 -3.88 -10.75 9.63
CA CYS A 59 -4.07 -9.70 8.63
C CYS A 59 -3.63 -8.35 9.17
N VAL A 60 -3.36 -7.42 8.26
CA VAL A 60 -3.06 -6.03 8.55
C VAL A 60 -3.95 -5.14 7.70
N ILE A 61 -4.63 -4.18 8.34
CA ILE A 61 -5.23 -3.04 7.66
C ILE A 61 -4.25 -1.87 7.76
N GLU A 62 -3.84 -1.36 6.61
CA GLU A 62 -3.15 -0.07 6.48
C GLU A 62 -4.20 0.97 6.09
N PHE A 63 -4.49 1.91 6.99
CA PHE A 63 -5.35 3.05 6.70
C PHE A 63 -4.50 4.28 6.41
N THR A 64 -4.90 5.08 5.42
CA THR A 64 -4.32 6.39 5.13
C THR A 64 -5.45 7.41 5.08
N GLY A 65 -5.38 8.42 5.95
CA GLY A 65 -6.33 9.52 5.99
C GLY A 65 -5.63 10.86 5.80
N ASN A 66 -6.19 11.72 4.94
CA ASN A 66 -5.71 13.10 4.80
C ASN A 66 -6.58 14.03 5.65
N MET A 67 -5.93 14.90 6.40
CA MET A 67 -6.55 15.91 7.25
C MET A 67 -6.02 17.29 6.84
N GLU A 68 -6.66 18.36 7.33
CA GLU A 68 -6.18 19.71 7.05
C GLU A 68 -4.73 19.93 7.54
N ALA A 69 -4.41 19.40 8.73
CA ALA A 69 -3.09 19.54 9.36
C ALA A 69 -2.00 18.63 8.74
N GLY A 70 -2.36 17.64 7.93
CA GLY A 70 -1.40 16.65 7.42
C GLY A 70 -2.02 15.33 7.02
N LYS A 71 -1.28 14.24 7.19
CA LYS A 71 -1.71 12.88 6.85
C LYS A 71 -1.50 11.94 8.03
N SER A 72 -2.46 11.07 8.28
CA SER A 72 -2.32 9.94 9.22
C SER A 72 -2.20 8.65 8.44
N ILE A 73 -1.28 7.79 8.86
CA ILE A 73 -1.19 6.39 8.44
C ILE A 73 -1.36 5.53 9.68
N GLU A 74 -2.28 4.59 9.64
CA GLU A 74 -2.54 3.67 10.74
C GLU A 74 -2.34 2.24 10.30
N GLN A 75 -1.89 1.40 11.23
CA GLN A 75 -1.66 -0.02 11.01
C GLN A 75 -2.41 -0.81 12.07
N TRP A 76 -3.25 -1.73 11.65
CA TRP A 76 -4.08 -2.56 12.52
C TRP A 76 -3.82 -4.02 12.21
N ALA A 77 -3.05 -4.72 13.05
CA ALA A 77 -2.79 -6.14 12.89
C ALA A 77 -3.77 -6.96 13.73
N PHE A 78 -4.38 -7.97 13.13
CA PHE A 78 -5.47 -8.72 13.77
C PHE A 78 -5.57 -10.16 13.26
N LYS A 79 -6.33 -10.99 13.99
CA LYS A 79 -6.77 -12.33 13.57
C LYS A 79 -8.23 -12.53 13.95
N GLY A 80 -9.08 -12.80 12.95
CA GLY A 80 -10.53 -12.80 13.11
C GLY A 80 -11.05 -11.45 13.65
N LEU A 81 -11.61 -11.46 14.86
CA LEU A 81 -12.05 -10.24 15.56
C LEU A 81 -11.05 -9.73 16.59
N THR A 82 -9.92 -10.41 16.78
CA THR A 82 -8.95 -10.07 17.83
C THR A 82 -7.86 -9.16 17.28
N LEU A 83 -7.76 -7.96 17.84
CA LEU A 83 -6.64 -7.05 17.62
C LEU A 83 -5.36 -7.58 18.29
N ILE A 84 -4.28 -7.62 17.52
CA ILE A 84 -2.94 -8.06 17.97
C ILE A 84 -2.05 -6.84 18.24
N SER A 85 -2.11 -5.85 17.36
CA SER A 85 -1.38 -4.58 17.52
C SER A 85 -2.04 -3.47 16.71
N GLY A 86 -1.87 -2.23 17.15
CA GLY A 86 -2.43 -1.06 16.50
C GLY A 86 -1.57 0.18 16.77
N GLY A 87 -1.45 1.06 15.80
CA GLY A 87 -0.78 2.34 15.98
C GLY A 87 -0.94 3.26 14.78
N SER A 88 -0.53 4.51 14.97
CA SER A 88 -0.57 5.54 13.95
C SER A 88 0.76 6.27 13.80
N ALA A 89 0.98 6.79 12.61
CA ALA A 89 2.00 7.77 12.30
C ALA A 89 1.32 8.97 11.64
N THR A 90 1.46 10.14 12.24
CA THR A 90 0.97 11.41 11.68
C THR A 90 2.14 12.20 11.12
N PHE A 91 1.94 12.73 9.92
CA PHE A 91 2.89 13.54 9.18
C PHE A 91 2.26 14.91 9.00
N ALA A 92 2.74 15.90 9.76
CA ALA A 92 2.25 17.26 9.67
C ALA A 92 2.85 18.00 8.47
N LYS A 93 2.16 19.03 7.99
CA LYS A 93 2.61 19.85 6.85
C LYS A 93 3.90 20.64 7.11
N ASP A 94 4.22 20.90 8.36
CA ASP A 94 5.46 21.57 8.78
C ASP A 94 6.70 20.65 8.75
N GLY A 95 6.52 19.39 8.34
CA GLY A 95 7.58 18.39 8.25
C GLY A 95 7.80 17.59 9.52
N THR A 96 7.08 17.88 10.61
CA THR A 96 7.13 17.08 11.83
C THR A 96 6.38 15.77 11.66
N SER A 97 6.80 14.74 12.39
CA SER A 97 6.12 13.44 12.39
C SER A 97 6.08 12.85 13.79
N THR A 98 4.95 12.25 14.14
CA THR A 98 4.72 11.61 15.43
C THR A 98 4.20 10.20 15.21
N ALA A 99 4.59 9.25 16.05
CA ALA A 99 4.06 7.90 16.02
C ALA A 99 3.58 7.49 17.42
N ASN A 100 2.43 6.82 17.47
CA ASN A 100 1.80 6.39 18.72
C ASN A 100 1.31 4.95 18.57
N ASN A 101 1.48 4.16 19.64
CA ASN A 101 0.81 2.87 19.75
C ASN A 101 -0.57 3.08 20.38
N PHE A 102 -1.55 2.31 19.93
CA PHE A 102 -2.89 2.35 20.52
C PHE A 102 -2.94 1.49 21.79
N ASP A 103 -3.71 1.92 22.77
CA ASP A 103 -4.12 1.05 23.87
C ASP A 103 -5.20 0.10 23.35
N LEU A 104 -4.81 -1.17 23.17
CA LEU A 104 -5.70 -2.18 22.61
C LEU A 104 -6.87 -2.53 23.54
N ASN A 105 -6.80 -2.18 24.83
CA ASN A 105 -7.90 -2.41 25.76
C ASN A 105 -8.89 -1.26 25.80
N ALA A 106 -8.56 -0.13 25.17
CA ALA A 106 -9.41 1.04 25.15
C ALA A 106 -10.66 0.78 24.28
N PRO A 107 -11.89 1.01 24.80
CA PRO A 107 -13.12 0.70 24.08
C PRO A 107 -13.25 1.40 22.72
N GLU A 108 -12.75 2.63 22.62
CA GLU A 108 -12.75 3.42 21.39
C GLU A 108 -11.82 2.85 20.33
N VAL A 109 -10.66 2.30 20.72
CA VAL A 109 -9.71 1.65 19.79
C VAL A 109 -10.35 0.39 19.20
N GLN A 110 -11.00 -0.43 20.04
CA GLN A 110 -11.73 -1.61 19.59
C GLN A 110 -12.89 -1.23 18.66
N LYS A 111 -13.68 -0.20 19.01
CA LYS A 111 -14.77 0.30 18.18
C LYS A 111 -14.27 0.77 16.81
N ASN A 112 -13.21 1.56 16.77
CA ASN A 112 -12.66 2.11 15.54
C ASN A 112 -12.09 1.00 14.64
N PHE A 113 -11.39 0.03 15.21
CA PHE A 113 -10.94 -1.15 14.47
C PHE A 113 -12.11 -1.92 13.87
N LEU A 114 -13.15 -2.21 14.64
CA LEU A 114 -14.29 -2.95 14.14
C LEU A 114 -15.01 -2.20 13.02
N ALA A 115 -15.17 -0.88 13.17
CA ALA A 115 -15.75 -0.01 12.14
C ALA A 115 -14.90 -0.02 10.85
N LEU A 116 -13.59 0.16 10.97
CA LEU A 116 -12.66 0.13 9.84
C LEU A 116 -12.65 -1.23 9.14
N ARG A 117 -12.60 -2.32 9.90
CA ARG A 117 -12.61 -3.70 9.38
C ARG A 117 -13.91 -4.01 8.62
N ASN A 118 -15.04 -3.45 9.05
CA ASN A 118 -16.34 -3.70 8.42
C ASN A 118 -16.52 -3.01 7.05
N HIS A 119 -15.59 -2.16 6.62
CA HIS A 119 -15.58 -1.59 5.26
C HIS A 119 -15.07 -2.58 4.21
N PHE A 120 -14.44 -3.69 4.61
CA PHE A 120 -13.98 -4.73 3.70
C PHE A 120 -15.07 -5.77 3.43
N HIS A 121 -15.04 -6.39 2.26
CA HIS A 121 -15.97 -7.45 1.90
C HIS A 121 -15.74 -8.70 2.77
N GLU A 122 -16.83 -9.42 3.04
CA GLU A 122 -16.81 -10.60 3.91
C GLU A 122 -15.88 -11.69 3.38
N ASP A 123 -15.83 -11.91 2.06
CA ASP A 123 -14.93 -12.87 1.41
C ASP A 123 -13.44 -12.54 1.64
N ALA A 124 -13.06 -11.26 1.61
CA ALA A 124 -11.73 -10.82 1.98
C ALA A 124 -11.45 -11.06 3.47
N LEU A 125 -12.41 -10.72 4.34
CA LEU A 125 -12.26 -10.89 5.80
C LEU A 125 -12.16 -12.36 6.24
N THR A 126 -12.85 -13.29 5.56
CA THR A 126 -12.77 -14.73 5.90
C THR A 126 -11.35 -15.28 5.78
N GLN A 127 -10.49 -14.68 4.95
CA GLN A 127 -9.10 -15.08 4.80
C GLN A 127 -8.20 -14.66 5.97
N CYS A 128 -8.74 -13.85 6.90
CA CYS A 128 -8.06 -13.30 8.07
C CYS A 128 -8.37 -14.02 9.39
N ASN A 129 -9.14 -15.10 9.34
CA ASN A 129 -9.48 -15.95 10.50
C ASN A 129 -8.34 -16.90 10.89
#